data_AF-A0A6P0YLD1-F1
#
_entry.id   AF-A0A6P0YLD1-F1
#
_cell.length_a   1.000
_cell.length_b   1.000
_cell.length_c   1.000
_cell.angle_alpha   90.00
_cell.angle_beta   90.00
_cell.angle_gamma   90.00
#
_symmetry.space_group_name_H-M   'P 1'
#
loop_
_entity.id
_entity.type
_entity.pdbx_description
1 polymer ?
#
loop_
_entity_poly.entity_id
_entity_poly.type
_entity_poly.pdbx_seq_one_letter_code
_entity_poly.pdbx_strand_id
1 'polypeptide(L)' 'MFRLKVMFAGKLRRRKFNNQAVELFVQCALLNHLIQDFKPESYKVQF' A
#
# COMPACT_ATOMS: atom_id res chain seq x y z
N MET A 1 5.44 -10.34 -0.94
CA MET A 1 4.87 -9.58 -2.07
C MET A 1 3.43 -10.04 -2.28
N PHE A 2 2.43 -9.23 -1.89
CA PHE A 2 1.02 -9.63 -1.98
C PHE A 2 0.56 -9.56 -3.44
N ARG A 3 0.20 -10.72 -4.01
CA ARG A 3 -0.24 -10.83 -5.40
C ARG A 3 -1.70 -10.39 -5.47
N LEU A 4 -1.94 -9.13 -5.82
CA LEU A 4 -3.26 -8.67 -6.24
C LEU A 4 -3.70 -9.59 -7.38
N LYS A 5 -4.71 -10.44 -7.16
CA LYS A 5 -5.28 -11.27 -8.21
C LYS A 5 -6.03 -10.35 -9.17
N VAL A 6 -5.29 -9.78 -10.11
CA VAL A 6 -5.86 -8.99 -11.21
C VAL A 6 -6.73 -9.93 -12.03
N MET A 7 -7.91 -9.41 -12.33
CA MET A 7 -9.08 -10.10 -12.88
C MET A 7 -8.74 -10.79 -14.21
N PHE A 8 -8.70 -12.12 -14.21
CA PHE A 8 -8.89 -12.91 -15.42
C PHE A 8 -10.25 -13.58 -15.32
N ALA A 9 -11.26 -12.98 -15.99
CA ALA A 9 -12.53 -13.59 -16.38
C ALA A 9 -13.42 -14.26 -15.29
N GLY A 10 -13.24 -13.98 -14.00
CA GLY A 10 -13.98 -14.62 -12.90
C GLY A 10 -14.83 -13.64 -12.08
N LYS A 11 -16.13 -13.93 -11.93
CA LYS A 11 -17.10 -13.13 -11.15
C LYS A 11 -16.67 -13.02 -9.68
N LEU A 12 -16.12 -11.87 -9.28
CA LEU A 12 -15.68 -11.63 -7.90
C LEU A 12 -16.88 -11.27 -7.00
N ARG A 13 -17.01 -11.95 -5.85
CA ARG A 13 -17.96 -11.53 -4.82
C ARG A 13 -17.47 -10.20 -4.23
N ARG A 14 -18.23 -9.11 -4.45
CA ARG A 14 -17.93 -7.71 -4.05
C ARG A 14 -17.32 -7.57 -2.65
N ARG A 15 -17.77 -8.37 -1.67
CA ARG A 15 -17.25 -8.37 -0.29
C ARG A 15 -15.77 -8.79 -0.20
N LYS A 16 -15.35 -9.78 -0.98
CA LYS A 16 -13.95 -10.24 -0.99
C LYS A 16 -13.01 -9.22 -1.63
N PHE A 17 -13.47 -8.54 -2.70
CA PHE A 17 -12.73 -7.47 -3.34
C PHE A 17 -12.53 -6.28 -2.40
N ASN A 18 -13.60 -5.83 -1.74
CA ASN A 18 -13.53 -4.70 -0.80
C ASN A 18 -12.58 -4.99 0.36
N ASN A 19 -12.63 -6.20 0.95
CA ASN A 19 -11.67 -6.55 2.00
C ASN A 19 -10.22 -6.54 1.49
N GLN A 20 -9.95 -7.08 0.30
CA GLN A 20 -8.61 -7.05 -0.28
C GLN A 20 -8.11 -5.63 -0.58
N ALA A 21 -9.00 -4.74 -1.04
CA ALA A 21 -8.68 -3.35 -1.29
C ALA A 21 -8.38 -2.59 0.01
N VAL A 22 -9.16 -2.85 1.07
CA VAL A 22 -8.93 -2.24 2.40
C VAL A 22 -7.63 -2.74 3.01
N GLU A 23 -7.35 -4.05 2.96
CA GLU A 23 -6.09 -4.62 3.43
C GLU A 23 -4.88 -3.99 2.71
N LEU A 24 -4.98 -3.84 1.38
CA LEU A 24 -3.94 -3.18 0.59
C LEU A 24 -3.74 -1.72 1.00
N PHE A 25 -4.85 -1.00 1.22
CA PHE A 25 -4.79 0.40 1.62
C PHE A 25 -4.12 0.59 2.99
N VAL A 26 -4.44 -0.28 3.97
CA VAL A 26 -3.80 -0.27 5.30
C VAL A 26 -2.31 -0.57 5.19
N GLN A 27 -1.90 -1.55 4.37
CA GLN A 27 -0.49 -1.86 4.16
C GLN A 27 0.28 -0.70 3.53
N CYS A 28 -0.32 -0.01 2.54
CA CYS A 28 0.28 1.18 1.94
C CYS A 28 0.40 2.34 2.94
N ALA A 29 -0.61 2.55 3.78
CA ALA A 29 -0.57 3.57 4.83
C ALA A 29 0.56 3.30 5.84
N LEU A 30 0.67 2.05 6.30
CA LEU A 30 1.76 1.61 7.18
C LEU A 30 3.13 1.81 6.52
N LEU A 31 3.29 1.41 5.25
CA LEU A 31 4.55 1.57 4.53
C LEU A 31 4.92 3.05 4.38
N ASN A 32 3.97 3.91 4.05
CA ASN A 32 4.20 5.35 3.94
C ASN A 32 4.61 5.96 5.29
N HIS A 33 3.98 5.52 6.39
CA HIS A 33 4.34 5.94 7.73
C HIS A 33 5.76 5.51 8.07
N LEU A 34 6.13 4.24 7.82
CA LEU A 34 7.49 3.75 8.03
C LEU A 34 8.50 4.56 7.20
N ILE A 35 8.21 4.84 5.93
CA ILE A 35 9.10 5.66 5.09
C ILE A 35 9.28 7.08 5.65
N GLN A 36 8.23 7.64 6.26
CA GLN A 36 8.30 8.95 6.92
C GLN A 36 9.10 8.88 8.23
N ASP A 37 8.89 7.87 9.06
CA ASP A 37 9.63 7.67 10.31
C ASP A 37 11.12 7.40 10.06
N PHE A 38 11.41 6.61 9.03
CA PHE A 38 12.77 6.28 8.62
C PHE A 38 13.35 7.29 7.63
N LYS A 39 12.66 8.41 7.37
CA LYS A 39 13.18 9.44 6.48
C LYS A 39 14.45 9.99 7.14
N PRO A 40 15.64 9.78 6.55
CA PRO A 40 16.86 10.32 7.11
C PRO A 40 16.68 11.84 7.20
N GLU A 41 17.12 12.45 8.30
CA GLU A 41 17.07 13.90 8.46
C GLU A 41 17.79 14.53 7.27
N SER A 42 17.00 14.98 6.29
CA SER A 42 17.53 15.60 5.09
C SER A 42 18.00 16.98 5.51
N TYR A 43 19.27 17.10 5.87
CA TYR A 43 19.88 18.40 6.08
C TYR A 43 19.85 19.15 4.74
N LYS A 44 19.26 20.35 4.75
CA LYS A 44 19.31 21.22 3.58
C LYS A 44 20.76 21.60 3.38
N VAL A 45 21.39 21.09 2.32
CA VAL A 45 22.69 21.59 1.87
C VAL A 45 22.46 23.01 1.36
N GLN A 46 22.86 23.99 2.17
CA GLN A 46 22.92 25.38 1.71
C GLN A 46 24.18 25.51 0.84
N PHE A 47 23.98 25.87 -0.42
CA PHE A 47 25.03 26.27 -1.36
C PHE A 47 25.31 27.76 -1.21
#